data_AF-A0A542YFD0-F1
#
_entry.id   AF-A0A542YFD0-F1
#
_cell.length_a   1.000
_cell.length_b   1.000
_cell.length_c   1.000
_cell.angle_alpha   90.00
_cell.angle_beta   90.00
_cell.angle_gamma   90.00
#
_symmetry.space_group_name_H-M   'P 1'
#
loop_
_entity.id
_entity.type
_entity.pdbx_description
1 polymer ?
#
loop_
_entity_poly.entity_id
_entity_poly.type
_entity_poly.pdbx_seq_one_letter_code
_entity_poly.pdbx_strand_id
1 'polypeptide(L)'
;MPEWLITSLIGLAIAVVGSGGVWLGAISSGRAVKKSGENSLIDQLQEELSTYRNDAGRRATAQDERLNRLEKHNDGYRAHIHDLRSHIWDGKQPPPPEWPADLPR
;
A
#
# COMPACT_ATOMS: atom_id res chain seq x y z
N MET A 1 57.78 47.44 -4.13
CA MET A 1 57.08 46.75 -5.24
C MET A 1 56.05 47.72 -5.79
N PRO A 2 55.91 47.86 -7.11
CA PRO A 2 55.02 48.88 -7.66
C PRO A 2 53.55 48.52 -7.38
N GLU A 3 52.77 49.49 -6.95
CA GLU A 3 51.41 49.29 -6.41
C GLU A 3 50.44 48.65 -7.43
N TRP A 4 50.64 48.87 -8.74
CA TRP A 4 49.85 48.26 -9.81
C TRP A 4 49.98 46.73 -9.89
N LEU A 5 51.09 46.18 -9.38
CA LEU A 5 51.36 44.74 -9.35
C LEU A 5 50.55 44.05 -8.23
N ILE A 6 50.25 44.77 -7.15
CA ILE A 6 49.46 44.27 -6.02
C ILE A 6 47.97 44.26 -6.38
N THR A 7 47.46 45.31 -7.02
CA THR A 7 46.05 45.39 -7.46
C THR A 7 45.71 44.35 -8.53
N SER A 8 46.64 44.09 -9.46
CA SER A 8 46.46 43.06 -10.50
C SER A 8 46.49 41.64 -9.94
N LEU A 9 47.35 41.35 -8.95
CA LEU A 9 47.37 40.05 -8.26
C LEU A 9 46.11 39.79 -7.44
N ILE A 10 45.58 40.81 -6.74
CA ILE A 10 44.34 40.67 -5.95
C ILE A 10 43.13 40.44 -6.88
N GLY A 11 43.02 41.18 -7.99
CA GLY A 11 41.95 40.99 -8.96
C GLY A 11 41.95 39.60 -9.61
N LEU A 12 43.13 39.05 -9.89
CA LEU A 12 43.29 37.72 -10.47
C LEU A 12 42.98 36.61 -9.46
N ALA A 13 43.34 36.78 -8.19
CA ALA A 13 42.97 35.85 -7.11
C ALA A 13 41.45 35.79 -6.89
N ILE A 14 40.75 36.93 -6.93
CA ILE A 14 39.28 36.98 -6.80
C ILE A 14 38.60 36.30 -8.00
N ALA A 15 39.12 36.49 -9.21
CA ALA A 15 38.58 35.86 -10.42
C ALA A 15 38.74 34.32 -10.39
N VAL A 16 39.85 33.80 -9.89
CA VAL A 16 40.11 32.35 -9.79
C VAL A 16 39.27 31.71 -8.67
N VAL A 17 39.11 32.37 -7.52
CA VAL A 17 38.26 31.87 -6.43
C VAL A 17 36.77 31.94 -6.80
N GLY A 18 36.34 33.02 -7.47
CA GLY A 18 34.96 33.18 -7.94
C GLY A 18 34.57 32.14 -9.00
N SER A 19 35.48 31.80 -9.92
CA SER A 19 35.23 30.79 -10.97
C SER A 19 35.28 29.35 -10.43
N GLY A 20 36.16 29.05 -9.46
CA GLY A 20 36.21 27.75 -8.79
C GLY A 20 34.97 27.43 -7.95
N GLY A 21 34.41 28.44 -7.26
CA GLY A 21 33.19 28.28 -6.45
C GLY A 21 31.94 27.96 -7.28
N VAL A 22 31.82 28.53 -8.48
CA VAL A 22 30.68 28.27 -9.39
C VAL A 22 30.69 26.83 -9.90
N TRP A 23 31.87 26.26 -10.20
CA TRP A 23 31.99 24.89 -10.70
C TRP A 23 31.65 23.84 -9.63
N LEU A 24 32.16 24.02 -8.40
CA LEU A 24 31.83 23.16 -7.27
C LEU A 24 30.35 23.30 -6.87
N GLY A 25 29.82 24.52 -6.92
CA GLY A 25 28.40 24.81 -6.72
C GLY A 25 27.50 24.05 -7.71
N ALA A 26 27.82 24.09 -9.00
CA ALA A 26 27.05 23.43 -10.05
C ALA A 26 27.05 21.88 -9.95
N ILE A 27 28.18 21.28 -9.58
CA ILE A 27 28.26 19.82 -9.40
C ILE A 27 27.48 19.39 -8.15
N SER A 28 27.61 20.14 -7.05
CA SER A 28 26.91 19.83 -5.81
C SER A 28 25.40 20.02 -5.95
N SER A 29 24.95 21.08 -6.65
CA SER A 29 23.53 21.34 -6.90
C SER A 29 22.92 20.29 -7.84
N GLY A 30 23.62 19.89 -8.89
CA GLY A 30 23.15 18.80 -9.77
C GLY A 30 23.00 17.46 -9.05
N ARG A 31 23.91 17.13 -8.11
CA ARG A 31 23.80 15.93 -7.28
C ARG A 31 22.67 16.03 -6.23
N ALA A 32 22.51 17.20 -5.61
CA ALA A 32 21.43 17.45 -4.66
C ALA A 32 20.06 17.35 -5.32
N VAL A 33 19.89 17.91 -6.53
CA VAL A 33 18.64 17.83 -7.31
C VAL A 33 18.34 16.40 -7.72
N LYS A 34 19.34 15.62 -8.18
CA LYS A 34 19.15 14.19 -8.49
C LYS A 34 18.72 13.39 -7.26
N LYS A 35 19.41 13.56 -6.13
CA LYS A 35 19.06 12.89 -4.87
C LYS A 35 17.66 13.29 -4.37
N SER A 36 17.28 14.55 -4.56
CA SER A 36 15.93 15.04 -4.22
C SER A 36 14.85 14.39 -5.09
N GLY A 37 15.11 14.23 -6.40
CA GLY A 37 14.17 13.56 -7.31
C GLY A 37 14.05 12.06 -7.03
N GLU A 38 15.16 11.39 -6.75
CA GLU A 38 15.17 9.96 -6.36
C GLU A 38 14.41 9.73 -5.04
N ASN A 39 14.63 10.57 -4.03
CA ASN A 39 13.90 10.48 -2.77
C ASN A 39 12.39 10.68 -2.98
N SER A 40 11.99 11.68 -3.78
CA SER A 40 10.58 11.92 -4.08
C SER A 40 9.93 10.72 -4.78
N LEU A 41 10.65 10.03 -5.65
CA LEU A 41 10.15 8.84 -6.35
C LEU A 41 10.05 7.65 -5.38
N ILE A 42 11.02 7.49 -4.49
CA ILE A 42 10.98 6.46 -3.44
C ILE A 42 9.78 6.68 -2.52
N ASP A 43 9.54 7.91 -2.09
CA ASP A 43 8.41 8.25 -1.22
C ASP A 43 7.07 7.94 -1.91
N GLN A 44 6.93 8.30 -3.18
CA GLN A 44 5.74 7.97 -3.99
C GLN A 44 5.54 6.47 -4.12
N LEU A 45 6.60 5.70 -4.43
CA LEU A 45 6.51 4.24 -4.52
C LEU A 45 6.17 3.58 -3.18
N GLN A 46 6.68 4.12 -2.07
CA GLN A 46 6.35 3.63 -0.74
C GLN A 46 4.88 3.93 -0.40
N GLU A 47 4.40 5.13 -0.73
CA GLU A 47 3.00 5.51 -0.55
C GLU A 47 2.07 4.62 -1.38
N GLU A 48 2.37 4.41 -2.66
CA GLU A 48 1.63 3.49 -3.53
C GLU A 48 1.62 2.07 -2.97
N LEU A 49 2.78 1.52 -2.60
CA LEU A 49 2.88 0.18 -2.00
C LEU A 49 2.08 0.06 -0.70
N SER A 50 2.11 1.08 0.16
CA SER A 50 1.34 1.11 1.39
C SER A 50 -0.17 1.11 1.10
N THR A 51 -0.59 1.88 0.09
CA THR A 51 -1.97 1.95 -0.36
C THR A 51 -2.43 0.60 -0.91
N TYR A 52 -1.64 -0.03 -1.78
CA TYR A 52 -1.94 -1.36 -2.31
C TYR A 52 -2.04 -2.43 -1.22
N ARG A 53 -1.14 -2.41 -0.23
CA ARG A 53 -1.19 -3.36 0.90
C ARG A 53 -2.43 -3.15 1.75
N ASN A 54 -2.78 -1.90 2.04
CA ASN A 54 -3.99 -1.57 2.81
C ASN A 54 -5.25 -2.01 2.05
N ASP A 55 -5.34 -1.70 0.75
CA ASP A 55 -6.47 -2.11 -0.09
C ASP A 55 -6.59 -3.63 -0.21
N ALA A 56 -5.46 -4.33 -0.40
CA ALA A 56 -5.43 -5.78 -0.45
C ALA A 56 -5.90 -6.39 0.88
N GLY A 57 -5.43 -5.86 2.02
CA GLY A 57 -5.87 -6.28 3.35
C GLY A 57 -7.37 -6.10 3.54
N ARG A 58 -7.92 -4.94 3.16
CA ARG A 58 -9.37 -4.68 3.26
C ARG A 58 -10.20 -5.63 2.40
N ARG A 59 -9.75 -5.91 1.17
CA ARG A 59 -10.44 -6.87 0.29
C ARG A 59 -10.37 -8.29 0.84
N ALA A 60 -9.22 -8.71 1.37
CA ALA A 60 -9.07 -10.01 2.01
C ALA A 60 -10.03 -10.17 3.20
N THR A 61 -10.05 -9.22 4.14
CA THR A 61 -10.98 -9.25 5.27
C THR A 61 -12.45 -9.31 4.84
N ALA A 62 -12.85 -8.49 3.86
CA ALA A 62 -14.23 -8.50 3.36
C ALA A 62 -14.60 -9.82 2.67
N GLN A 63 -13.64 -10.46 1.99
CA GLN A 63 -13.82 -11.79 1.38
C GLN A 63 -13.95 -12.86 2.45
N ASP A 64 -13.08 -12.87 3.46
CA ASP A 64 -13.12 -13.83 4.57
C ASP A 64 -14.46 -13.75 5.32
N GLU A 65 -14.94 -12.55 5.62
CA GLU A 65 -16.26 -12.36 6.23
C GLU A 65 -17.40 -12.89 5.35
N ARG A 66 -17.30 -12.70 4.03
CA ARG A 66 -18.30 -13.23 3.09
C ARG A 66 -18.26 -14.75 3.05
N LEU A 67 -17.07 -15.36 3.01
CA LEU A 67 -16.90 -16.80 3.03
C LEU A 67 -17.45 -17.40 4.33
N ASN A 68 -17.09 -16.84 5.48
CA ASN A 68 -17.60 -17.27 6.78
C ASN A 68 -19.14 -17.26 6.85
N ARG A 69 -19.79 -16.22 6.29
CA ARG A 69 -21.27 -16.19 6.22
C ARG A 69 -21.82 -17.30 5.33
N LEU A 70 -21.22 -17.54 4.17
CA LEU A 70 -21.65 -18.58 3.23
C LEU A 70 -21.45 -19.98 3.82
N GLU A 71 -20.33 -20.22 4.51
CA GLU A 71 -20.04 -21.49 5.19
C GLU A 71 -21.06 -21.75 6.28
N LYS A 72 -21.36 -20.76 7.13
CA LYS A 72 -22.40 -20.87 8.15
C LYS A 72 -23.76 -21.23 7.56
N HIS A 73 -24.15 -20.60 6.44
CA HIS A 73 -25.38 -20.95 5.77
C HIS A 73 -25.34 -22.38 5.21
N ASN A 74 -24.24 -22.79 4.58
CA ASN A 74 -24.08 -24.14 4.03
C ASN A 74 -24.18 -25.21 5.13
N ASP A 75 -23.55 -24.99 6.27
CA ASP A 75 -23.62 -25.89 7.41
C ASP A 75 -25.04 -25.97 7.98
N GLY A 76 -25.76 -24.84 8.07
CA GLY A 76 -27.17 -24.85 8.46
C GLY A 76 -28.05 -25.60 7.45
N TYR A 77 -27.85 -25.41 6.14
CA TYR A 77 -28.57 -26.16 5.11
C TYR A 77 -28.31 -27.67 5.23
N ARG A 78 -27.05 -28.07 5.45
CA ARG A 78 -26.68 -29.48 5.65
C ARG A 78 -27.36 -30.06 6.87
N ALA A 79 -27.34 -29.35 8.00
CA ALA A 79 -28.01 -29.77 9.23
C ALA A 79 -29.51 -29.99 8.97
N HIS A 80 -30.19 -29.04 8.33
CA HIS A 80 -31.61 -29.17 8.01
C HIS A 80 -31.90 -30.35 7.07
N ILE A 81 -31.05 -30.59 6.05
CA ILE A 81 -31.18 -31.76 5.17
C ILE A 81 -31.03 -33.07 5.96
N HIS A 82 -30.11 -33.12 6.94
CA HIS A 82 -29.97 -34.28 7.82
C HIS A 82 -31.21 -34.51 8.68
N ASP A 83 -31.81 -33.44 9.22
CA ASP A 83 -33.06 -33.52 9.99
C ASP A 83 -34.25 -33.97 9.13
N LEU A 84 -34.36 -33.46 7.90
CA LEU A 84 -35.37 -33.91 6.94
C LEU A 84 -35.18 -35.40 6.63
N ARG A 85 -33.95 -35.82 6.40
CA ARG A 85 -33.63 -37.22 6.08
C ARG A 85 -33.97 -38.15 7.25
N SER A 86 -33.66 -37.75 8.49
CA SER A 86 -34.00 -38.54 9.67
C SER A 86 -35.52 -38.61 9.88
N HIS A 87 -36.24 -37.49 9.69
CA HIS A 87 -37.70 -37.46 9.78
C HIS A 87 -38.37 -38.43 8.79
N ILE A 88 -37.89 -38.46 7.54
CA ILE A 88 -38.38 -39.39 6.51
C ILE A 88 -38.05 -40.84 6.87
N TRP A 89 -36.82 -41.09 7.30
CA TRP A 89 -36.36 -42.43 7.67
C TRP A 89 -37.17 -43.01 8.86
N ASP A 90 -37.48 -42.16 9.84
CA ASP A 90 -38.29 -42.50 11.01
C ASP A 90 -39.79 -42.69 10.67
N GLY A 91 -40.22 -42.43 9.43
CA GLY A 91 -41.61 -42.54 9.01
C GLY A 91 -42.55 -41.58 9.73
N LYS A 92 -42.03 -40.45 10.24
CA LYS A 92 -42.84 -39.44 10.92
C LYS A 92 -43.86 -38.86 9.93
N GLN A 93 -45.09 -38.70 10.40
CA GLN A 93 -46.13 -38.09 9.59
C GLN A 93 -45.82 -36.59 9.39
N PRO A 94 -46.28 -35.98 8.28
CA PRO A 94 -46.19 -34.54 8.08
C PRO A 94 -46.77 -33.77 9.28
N PRO A 95 -46.28 -32.57 9.62
CA PRO A 95 -45.45 -31.69 8.78
C PRO A 95 -43.94 -31.98 8.85
N PRO A 96 -43.17 -31.60 7.81
CA PRO A 96 -41.72 -31.70 7.84
C PRO A 96 -41.12 -30.82 8.95
N PRO A 97 -39.88 -31.10 9.38
CA PRO A 97 -39.08 -30.21 10.21
C PRO A 97 -39.16 -28.75 9.76
N GLU A 98 -39.28 -27.84 10.72
CA GLU A 98 -39.33 -26.41 10.42
C GLU A 98 -38.03 -25.92 9.79
N TRP A 99 -38.16 -24.95 8.87
CA TRP A 99 -37.02 -24.31 8.25
C TRP A 99 -36.22 -23.50 9.30
N PRO A 100 -34.89 -23.63 9.36
CA PRO A 100 -34.08 -22.90 10.33
C PRO A 100 -34.22 -21.38 10.17
N ALA A 101 -34.45 -20.68 11.28
CA ALA A 101 -34.72 -19.24 11.26
C ALA A 101 -33.51 -18.39 10.83
N ASP A 102 -32.29 -18.93 10.99
CA ASP A 102 -31.03 -18.28 10.65
C ASP A 102 -30.60 -18.50 9.19
N LEU A 103 -31.33 -19.33 8.43
CA LEU A 103 -31.06 -19.56 7.02
C LEU A 103 -31.92 -18.66 6.13
N PRO A 104 -31.32 -18.05 5.10
CA PRO A 104 -32.08 -17.30 4.11
C PRO A 104 -33.04 -18.24 3.36
N ARG A 105 -34.27 -17.75 3.16
CA ARG A 105 -35.34 -18.41 2.40
C ARG A 105 -35.27 -18.08 0.92
#